data_AF-A0A846D4P1-F1
#
_entry.id   AF-A0A846D4P1-F1
#
_cell.length_a   1.000
_cell.length_b   1.000
_cell.length_c   1.000
_cell.angle_alpha   90.00
_cell.angle_beta   90.00
_cell.angle_gamma   90.00
#
_symmetry.space_group_name_H-M   'P 1'
#
loop_
_entity.id
_entity.type
_entity.pdbx_description
1 polymer ?
#
loop_
_entity_poly.entity_id
_entity_poly.type
_entity_poly.pdbx_seq_one_letter_code
_entity_poly.pdbx_strand_id
1 'polypeptide(L)'
;MPVGYEPYPKKIPSANERRVIIVLPGDKIEQIRNDKNYDKFYQSIQTNDQTWLMDNLIENYQDPETISFLKKLDHENILDNGNILVQSSEDPMKYFLADKVENKVVLPKWYHYITICNYLGATSIDLKITDVTNFAEETNVKAKILGLIYNLYLSAKISRDKKKELENHAKMELKKEPPNLDLVKEYVKKYSLEKDADISFIINNRQFNKDLKFKQNINLFSQVETSLNVAASLVIPESFTQLKASLKKSIKETRKYTVTIALDFGYKS
;
A
#
# COMPACT_ATOMS: atom_id res chain seq x y z
N MET A 1 36.61 -0.38 -23.42
CA MET A 1 35.33 0.03 -24.04
C MET A 1 34.25 -0.22 -23.00
N PRO A 2 33.49 0.80 -22.56
CA PRO A 2 32.39 0.54 -21.65
C PRO A 2 31.38 -0.35 -22.37
N VAL A 3 30.93 -1.40 -21.70
CA VAL A 3 29.89 -2.31 -22.18
C VAL A 3 28.68 -1.44 -22.52
N GLY A 4 28.25 -1.45 -23.78
CA GLY A 4 27.09 -0.69 -24.22
C GLY A 4 25.86 -1.25 -23.52
N TYR A 5 25.37 -0.56 -22.49
CA TYR A 5 24.11 -0.89 -21.86
C TYR A 5 22.99 -0.67 -22.88
N GLU A 6 22.05 -1.61 -22.99
CA GLU A 6 20.89 -1.45 -23.86
C GLU A 6 20.13 -0.14 -23.53
N PRO A 7 19.57 0.53 -24.54
CA PRO A 7 18.72 1.69 -24.30
C PRO A 7 17.62 1.29 -23.33
N TYR A 8 17.36 2.17 -22.37
CA TYR A 8 16.33 1.96 -21.36
C TYR A 8 15.03 1.49 -22.01
N PRO A 9 14.34 0.46 -21.46
CA PRO A 9 13.17 -0.10 -22.13
C PRO A 9 12.12 1.00 -22.32
N LYS A 10 11.88 1.35 -23.60
CA LYS A 10 10.89 2.36 -24.03
C LYS A 10 9.45 1.90 -23.84
N LYS A 11 9.26 0.69 -23.32
CA LYS A 11 7.98 0.08 -23.03
C LYS A 11 7.94 -0.29 -21.55
N ILE A 12 6.87 0.11 -20.87
CA ILE A 12 6.65 -0.24 -19.46
C ILE A 12 6.34 -1.75 -19.36
N PRO A 13 6.90 -2.46 -18.37
CA PRO A 13 6.46 -3.82 -18.03
C PRO A 13 4.94 -3.89 -17.82
N SER A 14 4.35 -5.06 -18.02
CA SER A 14 2.90 -5.22 -17.85
C SER A 14 2.49 -4.89 -16.42
N ALA A 15 1.25 -4.45 -16.21
CA ALA A 15 0.78 -3.99 -14.90
C ALA A 15 0.91 -5.07 -13.81
N ASN A 16 0.92 -6.36 -14.17
CA ASN A 16 1.07 -7.47 -13.23
C ASN A 16 2.54 -7.71 -12.80
N GLU A 17 3.49 -7.20 -13.57
CA GLU A 17 4.92 -7.35 -13.31
C GLU A 17 5.47 -6.22 -12.43
N ARG A 18 4.86 -5.02 -12.44
CA ARG A 18 5.39 -3.84 -11.74
C ARG A 18 4.69 -3.52 -10.41
N ARG A 19 5.42 -3.55 -9.30
CA ARG A 19 4.92 -3.15 -7.97
C ARG A 19 5.40 -1.78 -7.51
N VAL A 20 6.60 -1.38 -7.92
CA VAL A 20 7.23 -0.12 -7.51
C VAL A 20 7.77 0.61 -8.73
N ILE A 21 7.54 1.92 -8.81
CA ILE A 21 8.13 2.77 -9.86
C ILE A 21 8.97 3.86 -9.20
N ILE A 22 10.20 4.05 -9.67
CA ILE A 22 11.04 5.18 -9.27
C ILE A 22 11.09 6.17 -10.44
N VAL A 23 10.59 7.38 -10.20
CA VAL A 23 10.61 8.46 -11.19
C VAL A 23 11.94 9.20 -11.09
N LEU A 24 12.68 9.27 -12.19
CA LEU A 24 13.99 9.89 -12.28
C LEU A 24 14.05 10.75 -13.55
N PRO A 25 14.82 11.85 -13.56
CA PRO A 25 15.05 12.55 -14.81
C PRO A 25 15.99 11.73 -15.71
N GLY A 26 15.78 11.80 -17.03
CA GLY A 26 16.54 11.00 -18.00
C GLY A 26 18.07 11.10 -17.90
N ASP A 27 18.60 12.28 -17.59
CA ASP A 27 20.04 12.52 -17.39
C ASP A 27 20.61 11.78 -16.16
N LYS A 28 19.77 11.60 -15.12
CA LYS A 28 20.12 10.87 -13.91
C LYS A 28 20.10 9.36 -14.13
N ILE A 29 19.25 8.84 -15.00
CA ILE A 29 19.26 7.42 -15.38
C ILE A 29 20.62 7.04 -16.00
N GLU A 30 21.16 7.90 -16.86
CA GLU A 30 22.50 7.69 -17.44
C GLU A 30 23.63 7.89 -16.42
N GLN A 31 23.48 8.78 -15.45
CA GLN A 31 24.45 8.92 -14.35
C GLN A 31 24.48 7.68 -13.45
N ILE A 32 23.34 7.04 -13.19
CA ILE A 32 23.26 5.81 -12.37
C ILE A 32 24.07 4.68 -13.00
N ARG A 33 24.02 4.52 -14.33
CA ARG A 33 24.79 3.51 -15.07
C ARG A 33 26.31 3.62 -14.87
N ASN A 34 26.78 4.82 -14.55
CA ASN A 34 28.19 5.10 -14.35
C ASN A 34 28.60 5.08 -12.87
N ASP A 35 27.69 4.79 -11.93
CA ASP A 35 27.98 4.69 -10.49
C ASP A 35 28.70 3.37 -10.18
N LYS A 36 29.69 3.40 -9.26
CA LYS A 36 30.43 2.20 -8.82
C LYS A 36 29.54 1.15 -8.14
N ASN A 37 28.36 1.54 -7.66
CA ASN A 37 27.36 0.66 -7.07
C ASN A 37 26.21 0.35 -8.05
N TYR A 38 26.32 0.72 -9.33
CA TYR A 38 25.30 0.44 -10.33
C TYR A 38 24.94 -1.04 -10.36
N ASP A 39 25.93 -1.93 -10.36
CA ASP A 39 25.69 -3.38 -10.42
C ASP A 39 24.85 -3.87 -9.24
N LYS A 40 25.04 -3.32 -8.03
CA LYS A 40 24.24 -3.68 -6.84
C LYS A 40 22.82 -3.15 -6.93
N PHE A 41 22.66 -1.92 -7.41
CA PHE A 41 21.34 -1.31 -7.62
C PHE A 41 20.57 -2.03 -8.73
N TYR A 42 21.22 -2.24 -9.86
CA TYR A 42 20.68 -2.98 -11.00
C TYR A 42 20.33 -4.42 -10.60
N GLN A 43 21.19 -5.11 -9.84
CA GLN A 43 20.85 -6.41 -9.24
C GLN A 43 19.67 -6.31 -8.29
N SER A 44 19.53 -5.27 -7.47
CA SER A 44 18.36 -5.13 -6.57
C SER A 44 17.05 -4.90 -7.33
N ILE A 45 17.12 -4.29 -8.51
CA ILE A 45 15.98 -4.10 -9.41
C ILE A 45 15.67 -5.41 -10.14
N GLN A 46 16.67 -6.07 -10.72
CA GLN A 46 16.53 -7.35 -11.42
C GLN A 46 16.10 -8.49 -10.50
N THR A 47 16.62 -8.57 -9.28
CA THR A 47 16.28 -9.67 -8.35
C THR A 47 14.81 -9.62 -7.94
N ASN A 48 14.21 -8.42 -7.97
CA ASN A 48 12.82 -8.25 -7.60
C ASN A 48 11.86 -8.35 -8.79
N ASP A 49 12.31 -8.18 -10.04
CA ASP A 49 11.52 -8.08 -11.29
C ASP A 49 10.27 -7.16 -11.24
N GLN A 50 10.07 -6.48 -10.11
CA GLN A 50 8.87 -5.76 -9.71
C GLN A 50 9.12 -4.28 -9.49
N THR A 51 10.35 -3.84 -9.70
CA THR A 51 10.72 -2.43 -9.65
C THR A 51 11.03 -1.95 -11.05
N TRP A 52 10.43 -0.83 -11.42
CA TRP A 52 10.71 -0.19 -12.69
C TRP A 52 11.24 1.21 -12.44
N LEU A 53 12.30 1.57 -13.16
CA LEU A 53 12.73 2.94 -13.25
C LEU A 53 11.87 3.60 -14.33
N MET A 54 11.57 4.88 -14.19
CA MET A 54 10.83 5.64 -15.19
C MET A 54 11.39 7.05 -15.35
N ASP A 55 11.37 7.57 -16.58
CA ASP A 55 11.60 8.98 -16.88
C ASP A 55 10.32 9.79 -16.68
N ASN A 56 10.41 10.99 -16.13
CA ASN A 56 9.27 11.87 -15.97
C ASN A 56 8.82 12.54 -17.28
N LEU A 57 9.66 12.54 -18.32
CA LEU A 57 9.34 13.13 -19.62
C LEU A 57 8.56 12.15 -20.52
N ILE A 58 7.25 12.40 -20.66
CA ILE A 58 6.33 11.57 -21.46
C ILE A 58 6.79 11.45 -22.93
N GLU A 59 7.40 12.49 -23.47
CA GLU A 59 7.92 12.57 -24.85
C GLU A 59 9.03 11.56 -25.16
N ASN A 60 9.69 11.01 -24.14
CA ASN A 60 10.72 9.98 -24.31
C ASN A 60 10.13 8.59 -24.63
N TYR A 61 8.81 8.44 -24.55
CA TYR A 61 8.10 7.20 -24.79
C TYR A 61 7.34 7.21 -26.11
N GLN A 62 7.32 6.07 -26.80
CA GLN A 62 6.67 5.91 -28.11
C GLN A 62 5.43 5.00 -28.06
N ASP A 63 5.33 4.18 -27.02
CA ASP A 63 4.24 3.23 -26.86
C ASP A 63 2.95 3.94 -26.37
N PRO A 64 1.81 3.82 -27.08
CA PRO A 64 0.59 4.54 -26.73
C PRO A 64 0.01 4.19 -25.35
N GLU A 65 0.10 2.92 -24.94
CA GLU A 65 -0.39 2.47 -23.62
C GLU A 65 0.45 3.09 -22.50
N THR A 66 1.76 3.08 -22.68
CA THR A 66 2.74 3.75 -21.83
C THR A 66 2.43 5.25 -21.71
N ILE A 67 2.27 5.95 -22.83
CA ILE A 67 1.97 7.39 -22.84
C ILE A 67 0.66 7.68 -22.09
N SER A 68 -0.38 6.88 -22.30
CA SER A 68 -1.67 7.01 -21.60
C SER A 68 -1.52 6.85 -20.09
N PHE A 69 -0.76 5.83 -19.67
CA PHE A 69 -0.45 5.61 -18.26
C PHE A 69 0.33 6.77 -17.64
N LEU A 70 1.35 7.29 -18.33
CA LEU A 70 2.14 8.44 -17.85
C LEU A 70 1.28 9.69 -17.71
N LYS A 71 0.39 9.97 -18.67
CA LYS A 71 -0.56 11.09 -18.58
C LYS A 71 -1.49 10.96 -17.37
N LYS A 72 -1.89 9.74 -17.00
CA LYS A 72 -2.67 9.50 -15.78
C LYS A 72 -1.86 9.86 -14.53
N LEU A 73 -0.60 9.42 -14.44
CA LEU A 73 0.28 9.76 -13.32
C LEU A 73 0.57 11.26 -13.21
N ASP A 74 0.74 11.92 -14.36
CA ASP A 74 0.94 13.37 -14.45
C ASP A 74 -0.31 14.15 -13.97
N HIS A 75 -1.48 13.75 -14.46
CA HIS A 75 -2.76 14.32 -14.01
C HIS A 75 -3.01 14.11 -12.50
N GLU A 76 -2.54 12.99 -11.95
CA GLU A 76 -2.58 12.71 -10.51
C GLU A 76 -1.48 13.47 -9.71
N ASN A 77 -0.61 14.23 -10.38
CA ASN A 77 0.54 14.96 -9.81
C ASN A 77 1.50 14.05 -9.02
N ILE A 78 1.78 12.88 -9.58
CA ILE A 78 2.72 11.90 -8.99
C ILE A 78 3.88 11.54 -9.92
N LEU A 79 3.94 12.13 -11.12
CA LEU A 79 5.02 11.94 -12.11
C LEU A 79 6.25 12.84 -11.86
N ASP A 80 6.45 13.38 -10.66
CA ASP A 80 7.62 14.22 -10.39
C ASP A 80 8.90 13.45 -10.11
N ASN A 81 10.03 14.04 -10.49
CA ASN A 81 11.35 13.48 -10.24
C ASN A 81 11.61 13.23 -8.76
N GLY A 82 12.15 12.04 -8.48
CA GLY A 82 12.44 11.60 -7.12
C GLY A 82 11.24 10.97 -6.41
N ASN A 83 10.06 10.93 -7.05
CA ASN A 83 8.92 10.22 -6.51
C ASN A 83 9.14 8.70 -6.58
N ILE A 84 8.60 8.03 -5.58
CA ILE A 84 8.57 6.57 -5.52
C ILE A 84 7.11 6.17 -5.39
N LEU A 85 6.67 5.42 -6.38
CA LEU A 85 5.29 5.06 -6.59
C LEU A 85 5.08 3.60 -6.20
N VAL A 86 4.11 3.37 -5.33
CA VAL A 86 3.73 2.05 -4.83
C VAL A 86 2.41 1.67 -5.46
N GLN A 87 2.35 0.52 -6.12
CA GLN A 87 1.16 0.05 -6.80
C GLN A 87 0.06 -0.35 -5.81
N SER A 88 -1.18 -0.02 -6.14
CA SER A 88 -2.37 -0.57 -5.49
C SER A 88 -2.55 -2.07 -5.77
N SER A 89 -3.04 -2.85 -4.81
CA SER A 89 -3.45 -4.24 -5.09
C SER A 89 -4.77 -4.36 -5.84
N GLU A 90 -5.64 -3.36 -5.73
CA GLU A 90 -6.99 -3.38 -6.30
C GLU A 90 -6.99 -3.05 -7.80
N ASP A 91 -6.12 -2.11 -8.18
CA ASP A 91 -5.97 -1.66 -9.57
C ASP A 91 -4.47 -1.59 -9.91
N PRO A 92 -3.97 -2.49 -10.78
CA PRO A 92 -2.55 -2.51 -11.15
C PRO A 92 -2.13 -1.29 -12.00
N MET A 93 -3.09 -0.48 -12.44
CA MET A 93 -2.86 0.82 -13.10
C MET A 93 -2.93 2.01 -12.14
N LYS A 94 -3.12 1.78 -10.84
CA LYS A 94 -3.20 2.82 -9.81
C LYS A 94 -1.97 2.78 -8.92
N TYR A 95 -1.41 3.96 -8.67
CA TYR A 95 -0.20 4.13 -7.89
C TYR A 95 -0.38 5.22 -6.85
N PHE A 96 0.41 5.13 -5.78
CA PHE A 96 0.45 6.12 -4.71
C PHE A 96 1.88 6.54 -4.46
N LEU A 97 2.10 7.80 -4.09
CA LEU A 97 3.39 8.19 -3.52
C LEU A 97 3.64 7.39 -2.23
N ALA A 98 4.86 6.87 -2.08
CA ALA A 98 5.26 6.04 -0.95
C ALA A 98 4.97 6.70 0.42
N ASP A 99 5.11 8.02 0.52
CA ASP A 99 4.82 8.81 1.74
C ASP A 99 3.32 9.01 2.02
N LYS A 100 2.46 8.78 1.02
CA LYS A 100 0.99 8.90 1.11
C LYS A 100 0.28 7.55 1.21
N VAL A 101 1.00 6.43 1.11
CA VAL A 101 0.42 5.08 1.09
C VAL A 101 -0.48 4.85 2.31
N GLU A 102 -0.03 5.22 3.51
CA GLU A 102 -0.83 5.05 4.73
C GLU A 102 -2.22 5.69 4.62
N ASN A 103 -2.29 6.94 4.18
CA ASN A 103 -3.55 7.67 4.04
C ASN A 103 -4.40 7.14 2.89
N LYS A 104 -3.79 6.61 1.84
CA LYS A 104 -4.47 6.13 0.64
C LYS A 104 -4.96 4.68 0.73
N VAL A 105 -4.55 3.93 1.75
CA VAL A 105 -4.87 2.51 1.88
C VAL A 105 -5.70 2.22 3.13
N VAL A 106 -5.31 2.76 4.29
CA VAL A 106 -5.93 2.39 5.57
C VAL A 106 -7.41 2.75 5.61
N LEU A 107 -7.75 3.99 5.27
CA LEU A 107 -9.14 4.47 5.30
C LEU A 107 -10.00 3.83 4.21
N PRO A 108 -9.57 3.74 2.94
CA PRO A 108 -10.36 3.05 1.92
C PRO A 108 -10.62 1.58 2.25
N LYS A 109 -9.60 0.83 2.71
CA LYS A 109 -9.82 -0.56 3.14
C LYS A 109 -10.80 -0.64 4.31
N TRP A 110 -10.68 0.27 5.29
CA TRP A 110 -11.65 0.37 6.38
C TRP A 110 -13.06 0.66 5.90
N TYR A 111 -13.21 1.57 4.93
CA TYR A 111 -14.49 1.92 4.32
C TYR A 111 -15.13 0.71 3.64
N HIS A 112 -14.38 -0.03 2.84
CA HIS A 112 -14.85 -1.25 2.20
C HIS A 112 -15.28 -2.29 3.25
N TYR A 113 -14.48 -2.47 4.29
CA TYR A 113 -14.79 -3.41 5.37
C TYR A 113 -16.09 -3.05 6.10
N ILE A 114 -16.26 -1.79 6.50
CA ILE A 114 -17.48 -1.31 7.18
C ILE A 114 -18.70 -1.40 6.27
N THR A 115 -18.56 -1.01 5.00
CA THR A 115 -19.66 -1.11 4.03
C THR A 115 -20.13 -2.54 3.86
N ILE A 116 -19.20 -3.49 3.76
CA ILE A 116 -19.53 -4.91 3.66
C ILE A 116 -20.15 -5.42 4.96
N CYS A 117 -19.63 -5.04 6.13
CA CYS A 117 -20.25 -5.38 7.41
C CYS A 117 -21.70 -4.87 7.50
N ASN A 118 -21.97 -3.66 7.01
CA ASN A 118 -23.32 -3.12 6.93
C ASN A 118 -24.24 -3.99 6.07
N TYR A 119 -23.83 -4.33 4.85
CA TYR A 119 -24.62 -5.20 3.98
C TYR A 119 -24.77 -6.61 4.53
N LEU A 120 -23.86 -7.08 5.38
CA LEU A 120 -24.00 -8.35 6.11
C LEU A 120 -24.87 -8.25 7.36
N GLY A 121 -25.39 -7.05 7.67
CA GLY A 121 -26.31 -6.76 8.76
C GLY A 121 -25.63 -6.48 10.10
N ALA A 122 -24.41 -5.95 10.12
CA ALA A 122 -23.73 -5.62 11.37
C ALA A 122 -24.52 -4.57 12.17
N THR A 123 -24.73 -4.86 13.46
CA THR A 123 -25.45 -4.02 14.41
C THR A 123 -24.52 -3.33 15.40
N SER A 124 -23.38 -3.95 15.72
CA SER A 124 -22.29 -3.33 16.46
C SER A 124 -20.92 -3.72 15.91
N ILE A 125 -19.99 -2.79 16.05
CA ILE A 125 -18.59 -2.95 15.69
C ILE A 125 -17.77 -2.28 16.80
N ASP A 126 -17.06 -3.08 17.59
CA ASP A 126 -16.11 -2.59 18.58
C ASP A 126 -14.69 -2.76 18.05
N LEU A 127 -13.94 -1.67 18.00
CA LEU A 127 -12.59 -1.65 17.45
C LEU A 127 -11.54 -1.51 18.54
N LYS A 128 -10.52 -2.36 18.47
CA LYS A 128 -9.28 -2.23 19.22
C LYS A 128 -8.11 -2.25 18.25
N ILE A 129 -7.36 -1.15 18.19
CA ILE A 129 -6.04 -1.20 17.55
C ILE A 129 -5.13 -2.03 18.45
N THR A 130 -4.71 -3.19 17.95
CA THR A 130 -3.91 -4.15 18.71
C THR A 130 -2.44 -4.08 18.37
N ASP A 131 -2.09 -3.61 17.19
CA ASP A 131 -0.70 -3.44 16.80
C ASP A 131 -0.48 -2.25 15.88
N VAL A 132 0.60 -1.52 16.13
CA VAL A 132 1.10 -0.42 15.31
C VAL A 132 2.61 -0.58 15.19
N THR A 133 3.06 -1.24 14.14
CA THR A 133 4.48 -1.47 13.87
C THR A 133 4.97 -0.57 12.74
N ASN A 134 6.19 -0.05 12.86
CA ASN A 134 6.83 0.60 11.72
C ASN A 134 7.25 -0.49 10.72
N PHE A 135 6.94 -0.28 9.44
CA PHE A 135 7.20 -1.25 8.38
C PHE A 135 8.68 -1.68 8.33
N ALA A 136 9.59 -0.75 8.60
CA ALA A 136 11.04 -1.00 8.54
C ALA A 136 11.68 -1.48 9.86
N GLU A 137 10.99 -1.45 11.00
CA GLU A 137 11.60 -1.80 12.30
C GLU A 137 11.70 -3.32 12.52
N GLU A 138 10.96 -4.14 11.77
CA GLU A 138 11.11 -5.61 11.79
C GLU A 138 12.53 -6.08 11.37
N THR A 139 13.34 -5.21 10.76
CA THR A 139 14.68 -5.58 10.24
C THR A 139 15.88 -5.09 11.04
N ASN A 140 15.72 -4.25 12.09
CA ASN A 140 16.88 -3.68 12.82
C ASN A 140 16.66 -3.60 14.34
N VAL A 141 16.48 -4.74 14.99
CA VAL A 141 16.46 -4.85 16.47
C VAL A 141 17.89 -4.81 17.03
N LYS A 142 18.65 -3.75 16.76
CA LYS A 142 19.92 -3.42 17.46
C LYS A 142 20.19 -1.91 17.46
N ALA A 143 19.25 -1.07 17.91
CA ALA A 143 19.58 0.34 18.19
C ALA A 143 18.69 1.01 19.25
N LYS A 144 19.34 1.36 20.37
CA LYS A 144 19.05 2.45 21.34
C LYS A 144 17.67 2.52 22.02
N ILE A 145 17.68 2.13 23.30
CA ILE A 145 16.63 2.22 24.33
C ILE A 145 15.98 3.62 24.46
N LEU A 146 16.72 4.71 24.17
CA LEU A 146 16.18 6.09 24.20
C LEU A 146 15.28 6.44 23.01
N GLY A 147 15.57 5.89 21.81
CA GLY A 147 14.70 6.06 20.64
C GLY A 147 13.41 5.24 20.77
N LEU A 148 13.51 4.07 21.42
CA LEU A 148 12.37 3.20 21.72
C LEU A 148 11.30 3.91 22.56
N ILE A 149 11.67 4.66 23.59
CA ILE A 149 10.69 5.36 24.45
C ILE A 149 9.98 6.46 23.65
N TYR A 150 10.71 7.29 22.91
CA TYR A 150 10.10 8.34 22.07
C TYR A 150 9.20 7.74 20.99
N ASN A 151 9.65 6.67 20.31
CA ASN A 151 8.85 5.95 19.32
C ASN A 151 7.60 5.31 19.93
N LEU A 152 7.68 4.79 21.16
CA LEU A 152 6.54 4.22 21.90
C LEU A 152 5.50 5.29 22.26
N TYR A 153 5.93 6.48 22.68
CA TYR A 153 5.02 7.59 22.97
C TYR A 153 4.37 8.14 21.69
N LEU A 154 5.14 8.30 20.61
CA LEU A 154 4.63 8.76 19.32
C LEU A 154 3.65 7.74 18.71
N SER A 155 3.99 6.45 18.75
CA SER A 155 3.13 5.37 18.26
C SER A 155 1.84 5.29 19.09
N ALA A 156 1.91 5.45 20.41
CA ALA A 156 0.73 5.45 21.28
C ALA A 156 -0.19 6.67 21.07
N LYS A 157 0.34 7.84 20.69
CA LYS A 157 -0.47 9.01 20.35
C LYS A 157 -1.13 8.84 18.98
N ILE A 158 -0.36 8.43 17.98
CA ILE A 158 -0.85 8.26 16.60
C ILE A 158 -1.85 7.11 16.51
N SER A 159 -1.60 6.01 17.24
CA SER A 159 -2.56 4.92 17.41
C SER A 159 -3.89 5.41 18.00
N ARG A 160 -3.87 6.35 18.96
CA ARG A 160 -5.09 6.94 19.53
C ARG A 160 -5.86 7.78 18.52
N ASP A 161 -5.18 8.65 17.78
CA ASP A 161 -5.82 9.52 16.79
C ASP A 161 -6.42 8.69 15.65
N LYS A 162 -5.64 7.74 15.11
CA LYS A 162 -6.10 6.80 14.07
C LYS A 162 -7.24 5.91 14.58
N LYS A 163 -7.16 5.41 15.82
CA LYS A 163 -8.25 4.65 16.45
C LYS A 163 -9.53 5.47 16.47
N LYS A 164 -9.47 6.71 16.94
CA LYS A 164 -10.63 7.60 17.04
C LYS A 164 -11.24 7.87 15.66
N GLU A 165 -10.40 8.08 14.64
CA GLU A 165 -10.83 8.23 13.25
C GLU A 165 -11.61 7.00 12.76
N LEU A 166 -11.04 5.79 12.91
CA LEU A 166 -11.67 4.54 12.49
C LEU A 166 -12.96 4.24 13.27
N GLU A 167 -12.97 4.48 14.58
CA GLU A 167 -14.16 4.30 15.44
C GLU A 167 -15.28 5.27 15.08
N ASN A 168 -14.96 6.55 14.86
CA ASN A 168 -15.95 7.55 14.47
C ASN A 168 -16.55 7.20 13.12
N HIS A 169 -15.72 6.81 12.16
CA HIS A 169 -16.18 6.35 10.86
C HIS A 169 -17.15 5.17 10.97
N ALA A 170 -16.77 4.11 11.72
CA ALA A 170 -17.64 2.95 11.91
C ALA A 170 -18.98 3.33 12.56
N LYS A 171 -18.98 4.22 13.56
CA LYS A 171 -20.21 4.67 14.22
C LYS A 171 -21.13 5.47 13.30
N MET A 172 -20.58 6.28 12.41
CA MET A 172 -21.36 7.10 11.49
C MET A 172 -21.97 6.27 10.36
N GLU A 173 -21.23 5.28 9.87
CA GLU A 173 -21.64 4.51 8.69
C GLU A 173 -22.52 3.30 9.03
N LEU A 174 -22.59 2.86 10.29
CA LEU A 174 -23.39 1.69 10.68
C LEU A 174 -24.90 1.95 10.58
N LYS A 175 -25.56 1.33 9.59
CA LYS A 175 -27.00 1.52 9.31
C LYS A 175 -27.93 0.53 10.03
N LYS A 176 -27.38 -0.61 10.49
CA LYS A 176 -28.13 -1.68 11.19
C LYS A 176 -29.31 -2.24 10.38
N GLU A 177 -29.11 -2.40 9.08
CA GLU A 177 -30.11 -2.99 8.18
C GLU A 177 -30.05 -4.52 8.20
N PRO A 178 -31.12 -5.23 7.77
CA PRO A 178 -31.07 -6.67 7.55
C PRO A 178 -29.98 -7.07 6.52
N PRO A 179 -29.43 -8.29 6.61
CA PRO A 179 -28.42 -8.75 5.67
C PRO A 179 -28.93 -8.80 4.23
N ASN A 180 -28.13 -8.30 3.28
CA ASN A 180 -28.36 -8.35 1.84
C ASN A 180 -27.11 -8.86 1.11
N LEU A 181 -27.09 -10.17 0.81
CA LEU A 181 -25.95 -10.84 0.18
C LEU A 181 -25.76 -10.45 -1.29
N ASP A 182 -26.80 -9.98 -1.97
CA ASP A 182 -26.69 -9.57 -3.38
C ASP A 182 -25.97 -8.23 -3.50
N LEU A 183 -26.27 -7.28 -2.60
CA LEU A 183 -25.50 -6.02 -2.50
C LEU A 183 -24.03 -6.28 -2.16
N VAL A 184 -23.73 -7.28 -1.31
CA VAL A 184 -22.35 -7.68 -1.03
C VAL A 184 -21.65 -8.15 -2.31
N LYS A 185 -22.27 -9.05 -3.08
CA LYS A 185 -21.68 -9.58 -4.33
C LYS A 185 -21.43 -8.47 -5.35
N GLU A 186 -22.41 -7.58 -5.54
CA GLU A 186 -22.27 -6.45 -6.45
C GLU A 186 -21.15 -5.51 -6.02
N TYR A 187 -21.07 -5.20 -4.72
CA TYR A 187 -20.05 -4.30 -4.18
C TYR A 187 -18.64 -4.91 -4.28
N VAL A 188 -18.48 -6.18 -3.89
CA VAL A 188 -17.19 -6.89 -4.00
C VAL A 188 -16.70 -6.91 -5.44
N LYS A 189 -17.59 -7.23 -6.39
CA LYS A 189 -17.25 -7.23 -7.82
C LYS A 189 -16.89 -5.84 -8.33
N LYS A 190 -17.65 -4.82 -7.93
CA LYS A 190 -17.43 -3.43 -8.35
C LYS A 190 -16.05 -2.91 -7.95
N TYR A 191 -15.54 -3.31 -6.78
CA TYR A 191 -14.26 -2.85 -6.25
C TYR A 191 -13.15 -3.92 -6.31
N SER A 192 -13.40 -5.03 -7.00
CA SER A 192 -12.45 -6.15 -7.16
C SER A 192 -11.87 -6.67 -5.83
N LEU A 193 -12.73 -6.79 -4.82
CA LEU A 193 -12.34 -7.16 -3.45
C LEU A 193 -12.31 -8.68 -3.21
N GLU A 194 -12.50 -9.50 -4.25
CA GLU A 194 -12.60 -10.98 -4.14
C GLU A 194 -11.33 -11.62 -3.59
N LYS A 195 -10.18 -10.96 -3.77
CA LYS A 195 -8.87 -11.45 -3.34
C LYS A 195 -8.48 -10.99 -1.93
N ASP A 196 -9.26 -10.09 -1.32
CA ASP A 196 -8.98 -9.64 0.04
C ASP A 196 -9.43 -10.72 1.04
N ALA A 197 -8.46 -11.23 1.80
CA ALA A 197 -8.67 -12.33 2.73
C ALA A 197 -9.59 -11.95 3.90
N ASP A 198 -9.49 -10.70 4.39
CA ASP A 198 -10.31 -10.22 5.51
C ASP A 198 -11.78 -10.06 5.06
N ILE A 199 -11.97 -9.59 3.82
CA ILE A 199 -13.30 -9.47 3.18
C ILE A 199 -13.90 -10.85 2.90
N SER A 200 -13.10 -11.77 2.35
CA SER A 200 -13.54 -13.14 2.09
C SER A 200 -13.93 -13.86 3.38
N PHE A 201 -13.15 -13.66 4.45
CA PHE A 201 -13.44 -14.25 5.75
C PHE A 201 -14.78 -13.78 6.32
N ILE A 202 -15.05 -12.46 6.32
CA ILE A 202 -16.29 -11.91 6.90
C ILE A 202 -17.53 -12.39 6.13
N ILE A 203 -17.44 -12.46 4.80
CA ILE A 203 -18.54 -12.96 3.94
C ILE A 203 -18.79 -14.43 4.21
N ASN A 204 -17.75 -15.26 4.19
CA ASN A 204 -17.85 -16.69 4.44
C ASN A 204 -18.34 -16.98 5.85
N ASN A 205 -17.87 -16.24 6.85
CA ASN A 205 -18.34 -16.37 8.22
C ASN A 205 -19.85 -16.11 8.28
N ARG A 206 -20.35 -15.05 7.64
CA ARG A 206 -21.80 -14.77 7.63
C ARG A 206 -22.62 -15.79 6.84
N GLN A 207 -22.08 -16.35 5.76
CA GLN A 207 -22.78 -17.32 4.92
C GLN A 207 -22.85 -18.71 5.54
N PHE A 208 -21.77 -19.16 6.20
CA PHE A 208 -21.63 -20.55 6.64
C PHE A 208 -21.67 -20.71 8.16
N ASN A 209 -21.25 -19.69 8.93
CA ASN A 209 -21.32 -19.72 10.39
C ASN A 209 -22.54 -18.95 10.90
N LYS A 210 -23.22 -19.56 11.87
CA LYS A 210 -24.39 -18.95 12.53
C LYS A 210 -24.01 -18.04 13.70
N ASP A 211 -22.72 -17.88 13.96
CA ASP A 211 -22.23 -17.07 15.06
C ASP A 211 -22.54 -15.60 14.79
N LEU A 212 -23.49 -15.08 15.57
CA LEU A 212 -23.88 -13.67 15.49
C LEU A 212 -22.79 -12.75 16.03
N LYS A 213 -21.86 -13.28 16.83
CA LYS A 213 -20.81 -12.51 17.49
C LYS A 213 -19.46 -13.19 17.34
N PHE A 214 -18.45 -12.46 16.90
CA PHE A 214 -17.08 -12.96 16.87
C PHE A 214 -16.07 -11.84 16.84
N LYS A 215 -14.80 -12.22 16.98
CA LYS A 215 -13.65 -11.33 16.88
C LYS A 215 -12.79 -11.69 15.69
N GLN A 216 -12.30 -10.69 14.97
CA GLN A 216 -11.41 -10.85 13.83
C GLN A 216 -10.28 -9.83 13.90
N ASN A 217 -9.07 -10.26 13.57
CA ASN A 217 -7.94 -9.37 13.36
C ASN A 217 -7.86 -9.02 11.88
N ILE A 218 -7.67 -7.74 11.58
CA ILE A 218 -7.59 -7.22 10.22
C ILE A 218 -6.31 -6.44 10.08
N ASN A 219 -5.54 -6.80 9.04
CA ASN A 219 -4.40 -6.01 8.61
C ASN A 219 -4.88 -4.96 7.60
N LEU A 220 -4.96 -3.70 8.02
CA LEU A 220 -5.41 -2.59 7.16
C LEU A 220 -4.38 -2.23 6.06
N PHE A 221 -3.22 -2.87 6.07
CA PHE A 221 -2.11 -2.63 5.16
C PHE A 221 -1.80 -3.80 4.20
N SER A 222 -2.45 -4.95 4.37
CA SER A 222 -2.11 -6.18 3.63
C SER A 222 -2.17 -6.03 2.11
N GLN A 223 -3.00 -5.10 1.63
CA GLN A 223 -3.15 -4.75 0.21
C GLN A 223 -1.86 -4.20 -0.43
N VAL A 224 -1.05 -3.44 0.30
CA VAL A 224 0.16 -2.79 -0.25
C VAL A 224 1.44 -3.36 0.33
N GLU A 225 1.35 -4.35 1.21
CA GLU A 225 2.49 -4.92 1.92
C GLU A 225 3.54 -5.49 0.96
N THR A 226 3.12 -6.22 -0.08
CA THR A 226 4.04 -6.72 -1.12
C THR A 226 4.78 -5.58 -1.81
N SER A 227 4.06 -4.54 -2.26
CA SER A 227 4.65 -3.40 -2.96
C SER A 227 5.60 -2.60 -2.05
N LEU A 228 5.25 -2.44 -0.77
CA LEU A 228 6.12 -1.80 0.22
C LEU A 228 7.35 -2.64 0.56
N ASN A 229 7.23 -3.97 0.61
CA ASN A 229 8.36 -4.88 0.82
C ASN A 229 9.37 -4.77 -0.32
N VAL A 230 8.87 -4.76 -1.57
CA VAL A 230 9.70 -4.49 -2.75
C VAL A 230 10.40 -3.14 -2.59
N ALA A 231 9.65 -2.08 -2.26
CA ALA A 231 10.22 -0.74 -2.09
C ALA A 231 11.28 -0.67 -0.98
N ALA A 232 11.09 -1.41 0.11
CA ALA A 232 12.01 -1.44 1.26
C ALA A 232 13.32 -2.18 0.94
N SER A 233 13.26 -3.15 0.02
CA SER A 233 14.41 -3.95 -0.40
C SER A 233 15.34 -3.20 -1.37
N LEU A 234 14.94 -2.03 -1.86
CA LEU A 234 15.68 -1.30 -2.90
C LEU A 234 17.01 -0.74 -2.39
N VAL A 235 18.08 -1.04 -3.13
CA VAL A 235 19.44 -0.56 -2.84
C VAL A 235 19.72 0.70 -3.66
N ILE A 236 19.26 1.86 -3.18
CA ILE A 236 19.49 3.13 -3.87
C ILE A 236 20.99 3.55 -3.82
N PRO A 237 21.63 3.88 -4.96
CA PRO A 237 23.02 4.34 -5.01
C PRO A 237 23.26 5.58 -4.15
N GLU A 238 24.48 5.73 -3.62
CA GLU A 238 24.85 6.89 -2.79
C GLU A 238 24.83 8.21 -3.57
N SER A 239 25.01 8.18 -4.89
CA SER A 239 24.86 9.37 -5.75
C SER A 239 23.46 9.99 -5.70
N PHE A 240 22.47 9.29 -5.16
CA PHE A 240 21.07 9.72 -5.00
C PHE A 240 20.69 9.87 -3.53
N THR A 241 21.53 10.57 -2.75
CA THR A 241 21.34 10.78 -1.31
C THR A 241 19.93 11.30 -0.96
N GLN A 242 19.39 12.23 -1.75
CA GLN A 242 18.06 12.79 -1.51
C GLN A 242 16.95 11.75 -1.74
N LEU A 243 16.97 11.01 -2.85
CA LEU A 243 16.01 9.93 -3.12
C LEU A 243 16.09 8.84 -2.04
N LYS A 244 17.31 8.45 -1.69
CA LYS A 244 17.57 7.45 -0.64
C LYS A 244 17.05 7.92 0.72
N ALA A 245 17.24 9.19 1.06
CA ALA A 245 16.73 9.78 2.29
C ALA A 245 15.20 9.82 2.28
N SER A 246 14.58 10.27 1.18
CA SER A 246 13.13 10.30 1.00
C SER A 246 12.53 8.90 1.09
N LEU A 247 13.06 7.91 0.36
CA LEU A 247 12.58 6.52 0.40
C LEU A 247 12.67 5.93 1.80
N LYS A 248 13.84 6.06 2.44
CA LYS A 248 14.04 5.56 3.80
C LYS A 248 13.10 6.23 4.77
N LYS A 249 12.86 7.54 4.64
CA LYS A 249 11.91 8.27 5.47
C LYS A 249 10.50 7.73 5.26
N SER A 250 10.00 7.71 4.01
CA SER A 250 8.64 7.28 3.69
C SER A 250 8.35 5.85 4.13
N ILE A 251 9.26 4.91 3.89
CA ILE A 251 9.06 3.51 4.28
C ILE A 251 9.21 3.31 5.78
N LYS A 252 10.20 3.96 6.42
CA LYS A 252 10.37 3.82 7.89
C LYS A 252 9.23 4.46 8.67
N GLU A 253 8.67 5.54 8.16
CA GLU A 253 7.55 6.25 8.80
C GLU A 253 6.20 5.61 8.47
N THR A 254 6.12 4.74 7.46
CA THR A 254 4.92 3.97 7.16
C THR A 254 4.66 2.97 8.28
N ARG A 255 3.47 3.05 8.87
CA ARG A 255 3.05 2.17 9.97
C ARG A 255 2.05 1.14 9.49
N LYS A 256 2.26 -0.14 9.83
CA LYS A 256 1.25 -1.19 9.67
C LYS A 256 0.25 -1.08 10.83
N TYR A 257 -1.04 -1.19 10.53
CA TYR A 257 -2.10 -1.21 11.54
C TYR A 257 -2.81 -2.55 11.52
N THR A 258 -2.76 -3.25 12.65
CA THR A 258 -3.60 -4.42 12.90
C THR A 258 -4.70 -4.03 13.88
N VAL A 259 -5.94 -4.24 13.47
CA VAL A 259 -7.12 -3.94 14.29
C VAL A 259 -7.84 -5.25 14.64
N THR A 260 -8.11 -5.46 15.92
CA THR A 260 -9.09 -6.46 16.36
C THR A 260 -10.45 -5.82 16.38
N ILE A 261 -11.40 -6.46 15.71
CA ILE A 261 -12.78 -6.02 15.63
C ILE A 261 -13.64 -7.08 16.30
N ALA A 262 -14.50 -6.66 17.22
CA ALA A 262 -15.62 -7.49 17.66
C ALA A 262 -16.87 -7.05 16.89
N LEU A 263 -17.51 -8.00 16.20
CA LEU A 263 -18.70 -7.77 15.40
C LEU A 263 -19.90 -8.43 16.06
N ASP A 264 -21.06 -7.78 15.95
CA ASP A 264 -22.36 -8.35 16.27
C ASP A 264 -23.32 -8.14 15.11
N PHE A 265 -23.78 -9.22 14.50
CA PHE A 265 -24.72 -9.19 13.37
C PHE A 265 -26.18 -9.06 13.79
N GLY A 266 -26.54 -9.21 15.07
CA GLY A 266 -27.87 -8.96 15.65
C GLY A 266 -29.06 -9.78 15.11
N TYR A 267 -28.96 -10.35 13.91
CA TYR A 267 -29.98 -11.07 13.17
C TYR A 267 -29.45 -12.43 12.74
N LYS A 268 -30.24 -13.50 12.91
CA LYS A 268 -29.95 -14.77 12.24
C LYS A 268 -30.14 -14.58 10.74
N SER A 269 -29.15 -15.00 9.95
CA SER A 269 -29.20 -15.04 8.48
C SER A 269 -30.32 -15.95 8.00
#